data_AF-A0AA40VDC7-F1
#
_entry.id   AF-A0AA40VDC7-F1
#
_cell.length_a   1.000
_cell.length_b   1.000
_cell.length_c   1.000
_cell.angle_alpha   90.00
_cell.angle_beta   90.00
_cell.angle_gamma   90.00
#
_symmetry.space_group_name_H-M   'P 1'
#
loop_
_entity.id
_entity.type
_entity.pdbx_description
1 polymer ?
#
loop_
_entity_poly.entity_id
_entity_poly.type
_entity_poly.pdbx_seq_one_letter_code
_entity_poly.pdbx_strand_id
1 'polypeptide(L)'
;MTRLSISNIAWPTDLSDQVYALLADANVTGLEVAPTKLASWQDLTEEFARTERHRICRAGLQVSSYQALYFNQPDCQLLGDAASFEAMREHTVRVATFAEHLSKGGPASSARLATDNVGNSPRRMPSSLERSASGA
;
A
#
# COMPACT_ATOMS: atom_id res chain seq x y z
N MET A 1 9.23 16.27 2.01
CA MET A 1 8.03 15.86 1.26
C MET A 1 7.14 15.04 2.17
N THR A 2 5.84 15.32 2.19
CA THR A 2 4.85 14.61 3.02
C THR A 2 4.47 13.29 2.35
N ARG A 3 4.48 12.18 3.08
CA ARG A 3 3.93 10.89 2.60
C ARG A 3 2.45 10.82 2.97
N LEU A 4 1.57 10.81 1.97
CA LEU A 4 0.14 10.63 2.17
C LEU A 4 -0.21 9.14 2.10
N SER A 5 -1.10 8.70 2.98
CA SER A 5 -1.68 7.36 2.98
C SER A 5 -3.20 7.47 3.06
N ILE A 6 -3.91 6.57 2.38
CA ILE A 6 -5.38 6.53 2.38
C ILE A 6 -5.84 5.17 2.93
N SER A 7 -6.89 5.16 3.74
CA SER A 7 -7.48 3.93 4.28
C SER A 7 -8.37 3.22 3.26
N ASN A 8 -8.21 1.91 3.15
CA ASN A 8 -9.00 1.04 2.27
C ASN A 8 -10.49 0.91 2.67
N ILE A 9 -10.91 1.49 3.80
CA ILE A 9 -12.33 1.53 4.17
C ILE A 9 -13.12 2.51 3.29
N ALA A 10 -12.43 3.44 2.63
CA ALA A 10 -13.06 4.52 1.87
C ALA A 10 -13.72 4.07 0.55
N TRP A 11 -13.59 2.80 0.15
CA TRP A 11 -14.22 2.26 -1.05
C TRP A 11 -14.73 0.81 -0.91
N PRO A 12 -15.64 0.39 -1.81
CA PRO A 12 -15.99 -1.01 -2.02
C PRO A 12 -14.84 -1.86 -2.57
N THR A 13 -14.72 -3.11 -2.12
CA THR A 13 -13.58 -4.00 -2.43
C THR A 13 -13.46 -4.34 -3.92
N ASP A 14 -14.58 -4.34 -4.66
CA ASP A 14 -14.64 -4.54 -6.11
C ASP A 14 -14.03 -3.38 -6.91
N LEU A 15 -13.88 -2.20 -6.30
CA LEU A 15 -13.22 -1.04 -6.91
C LEU A 15 -11.73 -0.92 -6.57
N SER A 16 -11.16 -1.83 -5.77
CA SER A 16 -9.79 -1.69 -5.26
C SER A 16 -8.74 -1.47 -6.35
N ASP A 17 -8.78 -2.20 -7.47
CA ASP A 17 -7.78 -2.01 -8.54
C ASP A 17 -7.88 -0.63 -9.19
N GLN A 18 -9.10 -0.13 -9.42
CA GLN A 18 -9.33 1.19 -9.99
C GLN A 18 -8.86 2.28 -9.03
N VAL A 19 -9.15 2.12 -7.73
CA VAL A 19 -8.73 3.08 -6.70
C VAL A 19 -7.21 3.05 -6.52
N TYR A 20 -6.57 1.88 -6.51
CA TYR A 20 -5.11 1.79 -6.40
C TYR A 20 -4.40 2.52 -7.54
N ALA A 21 -4.90 2.38 -8.78
CA ALA A 21 -4.39 3.12 -9.93
C ALA A 21 -4.57 4.65 -9.75
N LEU A 22 -5.75 5.09 -9.34
CA LEU A 22 -6.05 6.51 -9.09
C LEU A 22 -5.13 7.10 -8.00
N LEU A 23 -4.88 6.35 -6.93
CA LEU A 23 -3.98 6.76 -5.85
C LEU A 23 -2.54 6.94 -6.36
N ALA A 24 -2.07 6.02 -7.19
CA ALA A 24 -0.74 6.11 -7.81
C ALA A 24 -0.62 7.34 -8.70
N ASP A 25 -1.62 7.61 -9.56
CA ASP A 25 -1.68 8.80 -10.42
C ASP A 25 -1.69 10.12 -9.61
N ALA A 26 -2.31 10.08 -8.42
CA ALA A 26 -2.35 11.19 -7.47
C ALA A 26 -1.06 11.32 -6.62
N ASN A 27 -0.01 10.53 -6.88
CA ASN A 27 1.24 10.45 -6.09
C ASN A 27 1.04 10.04 -4.62
N VAL A 28 -0.04 9.31 -4.32
CA VAL A 28 -0.23 8.64 -3.03
C VAL A 28 0.53 7.32 -3.07
N THR A 29 1.35 7.08 -2.05
CA THR A 29 2.20 5.86 -1.98
C THR A 29 1.90 4.99 -0.78
N GLY A 30 1.12 5.48 0.19
CA GLY A 30 0.72 4.74 1.37
C GLY A 30 -0.71 4.21 1.28
N LEU A 31 -0.90 2.99 1.77
CA LEU A 31 -2.22 2.38 1.97
C LEU A 31 -2.34 1.96 3.43
N GLU A 32 -3.38 2.43 4.10
CA GLU A 32 -3.79 1.91 5.40
C GLU A 32 -4.82 0.80 5.19
N VAL A 33 -4.61 -0.34 5.85
CA VAL A 33 -5.38 -1.56 5.61
C VAL A 33 -6.23 -1.94 6.83
N ALA A 34 -7.54 -1.93 6.68
CA ALA A 34 -8.46 -2.73 7.48
C ALA A 34 -8.54 -4.16 6.89
N PRO A 35 -8.08 -5.21 7.61
CA PRO A 35 -8.02 -6.57 7.06
C PRO A 35 -9.38 -7.09 6.60
N THR A 36 -10.43 -6.89 7.39
CA THR A 36 -11.78 -7.40 7.08
C THR A 36 -12.48 -6.67 5.93
N LYS A 37 -11.88 -5.57 5.41
CA LYS A 37 -12.31 -4.96 4.14
C LYS A 37 -11.71 -5.64 2.91
N LEU A 38 -10.60 -6.36 3.06
CA LEU A 38 -10.00 -7.14 1.98
C LEU A 38 -10.76 -8.44 1.76
N ALA A 39 -11.05 -9.17 2.84
CA ALA A 39 -11.81 -10.40 2.81
C ALA A 39 -12.35 -10.75 4.21
N SER A 40 -13.18 -11.78 4.30
CA SER A 40 -13.63 -12.31 5.57
C SER A 40 -12.47 -12.93 6.37
N TRP A 41 -12.62 -13.01 7.69
CA TRP A 41 -11.62 -13.59 8.58
C TRP A 41 -11.22 -15.03 8.24
N GLN A 42 -12.12 -15.84 7.65
CA GLN A 42 -11.78 -17.19 7.20
C GLN A 42 -10.95 -17.22 5.90
N ASP A 43 -11.02 -16.17 5.10
CA ASP A 43 -10.34 -16.09 3.80
C ASP A 43 -9.00 -15.34 3.88
N LEU A 44 -8.74 -14.64 4.98
CA LEU A 44 -7.49 -13.91 5.25
C LEU A 44 -6.33 -14.87 5.61
N THR A 45 -5.99 -15.76 4.68
CA THR A 45 -4.87 -16.70 4.79
C THR A 45 -3.52 -16.03 4.46
N GLU A 46 -2.41 -16.71 4.76
CA GLU A 46 -1.08 -16.26 4.33
C GLU A 46 -0.97 -16.16 2.80
N GLU A 47 -1.57 -17.10 2.07
CA GLU A 47 -1.59 -17.06 0.60
C GLU A 47 -2.38 -15.87 0.07
N PHE A 48 -3.52 -15.57 0.69
CA PHE A 48 -4.29 -14.37 0.39
C PHE A 48 -3.45 -13.11 0.63
N ALA A 49 -2.82 -13.01 1.82
CA ALA A 49 -1.96 -11.88 2.17
C ALA A 49 -0.82 -11.71 1.15
N ARG A 50 -0.16 -12.80 0.73
CA ARG A 50 0.88 -12.76 -0.29
C ARG A 50 0.35 -12.22 -1.62
N THR A 51 -0.80 -12.69 -2.07
CA THR A 51 -1.43 -12.29 -3.33
C THR A 51 -1.85 -10.82 -3.29
N GLU A 52 -2.51 -10.39 -2.23
CA GLU A 52 -2.96 -9.01 -2.07
C GLU A 52 -1.76 -8.05 -1.93
N ARG A 53 -0.69 -8.44 -1.23
CA ARG A 53 0.57 -7.67 -1.20
C ARG A 53 1.12 -7.45 -2.61
N HIS A 54 1.15 -8.50 -3.44
CA HIS A 54 1.63 -8.38 -4.82
C HIS A 54 0.76 -7.43 -5.65
N ARG A 55 -0.57 -7.48 -5.46
CA ARG A 55 -1.52 -6.58 -6.10
C ARG A 55 -1.29 -5.11 -5.71
N ILE A 56 -1.17 -4.82 -4.41
CA ILE A 56 -0.88 -3.49 -3.86
C ILE A 56 0.46 -2.95 -4.39
N CYS A 57 1.53 -3.75 -4.33
CA CYS A 57 2.85 -3.33 -4.78
C CYS A 57 2.91 -3.08 -6.29
N ARG A 58 2.18 -3.86 -7.10
CA ARG A 58 2.11 -3.65 -8.56
C ARG A 58 1.46 -2.32 -8.93
N ALA A 59 0.60 -1.78 -8.08
CA ALA A 59 0.02 -0.44 -8.23
C ALA A 59 0.94 0.68 -7.70
N GLY A 60 2.16 0.39 -7.25
CA GLY A 60 3.08 1.39 -6.70
C GLY A 60 2.79 1.82 -5.25
N LEU A 61 1.87 1.12 -4.56
CA LEU A 61 1.50 1.38 -3.18
C LEU A 61 2.32 0.53 -2.20
N GLN A 62 2.42 1.02 -0.96
CA GLN A 62 3.02 0.34 0.19
C GLN A 62 2.04 0.36 1.36
N VAL A 63 1.91 -0.76 2.06
CA VAL A 63 1.10 -0.81 3.28
C VAL A 63 1.82 -0.04 4.40
N SER A 64 1.21 1.06 4.85
CA SER A 64 1.79 1.96 5.85
C SER A 64 1.34 1.64 7.28
N SER A 65 0.11 1.16 7.43
CA SER A 65 -0.56 0.96 8.72
C SER A 65 -1.67 -0.06 8.59
N TYR A 66 -2.11 -0.58 9.74
CA TYR A 66 -3.19 -1.56 9.87
C TYR A 66 -4.23 -1.08 10.85
N GLN A 67 -5.50 -1.35 10.56
CA GLN A 67 -6.62 -0.97 11.41
C GLN A 67 -7.15 -2.21 12.14
N ALA A 68 -6.98 -2.26 13.46
CA ALA A 68 -7.62 -3.24 14.34
C ALA A 68 -9.01 -2.74 14.76
N LEU A 69 -9.97 -2.77 13.83
CA LEU A 69 -11.32 -2.28 14.08
C LEU A 69 -12.10 -3.29 14.94
N TYR A 70 -12.49 -2.88 16.15
CA TYR A 70 -13.39 -3.63 17.02
C TYR A 70 -14.89 -3.41 16.70
N PHE A 71 -15.18 -2.76 15.57
CA PHE A 71 -16.55 -2.57 15.12
C PHE A 71 -17.22 -3.93 14.90
N ASN A 72 -18.45 -4.07 15.42
CA ASN A 72 -19.19 -5.34 15.42
C ASN A 72 -18.47 -6.49 16.17
N GLN A 73 -17.65 -6.16 17.18
CA GLN A 73 -17.02 -7.10 18.11
C GLN A 73 -17.37 -6.68 19.56
N PRO A 74 -18.64 -6.83 20.01
CA PRO A 74 -19.09 -6.31 21.30
C PRO A 74 -18.37 -6.92 22.50
N ASP A 75 -17.84 -8.13 22.34
CA ASP A 75 -17.10 -8.86 23.38
C ASP A 75 -15.64 -8.40 23.49
N CYS A 76 -15.11 -7.65 22.51
CA CYS A 76 -13.75 -7.11 22.56
C CYS A 76 -13.72 -5.78 23.33
N GLN A 77 -13.45 -5.83 24.64
CA GLN A 77 -13.49 -4.63 25.50
C GLN A 77 -12.19 -4.41 26.28
N LEU A 78 -11.63 -3.20 26.19
CA LEU A 78 -10.41 -2.82 26.93
C LEU A 78 -10.61 -2.76 28.45
N LEU A 79 -11.80 -2.31 28.88
CA LEU A 79 -12.15 -2.11 30.30
C LEU A 79 -13.29 -3.04 30.75
N GLY A 80 -13.50 -4.15 30.02
CA GLY A 80 -14.49 -5.17 30.36
C GLY A 80 -13.97 -6.13 31.42
N ASP A 81 -14.60 -7.31 31.50
CA ASP A 81 -14.09 -8.40 32.32
C ASP A 81 -12.86 -9.08 31.68
N ALA A 82 -12.27 -10.05 32.41
CA ALA A 82 -11.08 -10.76 31.94
C ALA A 82 -11.32 -11.47 30.59
N ALA A 83 -12.51 -12.00 30.36
CA ALA A 83 -12.85 -12.67 29.10
C ALA A 83 -12.94 -11.67 27.94
N SER A 84 -13.52 -10.50 28.18
CA SER A 84 -13.69 -9.45 27.18
C SER A 84 -12.35 -8.81 26.79
N PHE A 85 -11.46 -8.62 27.78
CA PHE A 85 -10.10 -8.14 27.52
C PHE A 85 -9.29 -9.17 26.73
N GLU A 86 -9.43 -10.46 27.07
CA GLU A 86 -8.77 -11.54 26.34
C GLU A 86 -9.26 -11.63 24.89
N ALA A 87 -10.57 -11.52 24.65
CA ALA A 87 -11.12 -11.46 23.29
C ALA A 87 -10.56 -10.27 22.48
N MET A 88 -10.46 -9.09 23.11
CA MET A 88 -9.84 -7.92 22.49
C MET A 88 -8.37 -8.17 22.12
N ARG A 89 -7.60 -8.75 23.05
CA ARG A 89 -6.19 -9.11 22.86
C ARG A 89 -6.02 -10.12 21.72
N GLU A 90 -6.83 -11.18 21.69
CA GLU A 90 -6.83 -12.18 20.62
C GLU A 90 -7.15 -11.55 19.26
N HIS A 91 -8.13 -10.65 19.20
CA HIS A 91 -8.43 -9.90 17.99
C HIS A 91 -7.25 -9.04 17.54
N THR A 92 -6.59 -8.31 18.43
CA THR A 92 -5.40 -7.51 18.09
C THR A 92 -4.28 -8.39 17.55
N VAL A 93 -4.02 -9.54 18.20
CA VAL A 93 -3.00 -10.50 17.75
C VAL A 93 -3.34 -11.02 16.37
N ARG A 94 -4.60 -11.36 16.10
CA ARG A 94 -5.04 -11.83 14.78
C ARG A 94 -4.77 -10.80 13.69
N VAL A 95 -5.05 -9.53 13.95
CA VAL A 95 -4.73 -8.41 13.04
C VAL A 95 -3.21 -8.32 12.83
N ALA A 96 -2.42 -8.40 13.91
CA ALA A 96 -0.96 -8.33 13.83
C ALA A 96 -0.34 -9.50 13.05
N THR A 97 -0.84 -10.73 13.24
CA THR A 97 -0.40 -11.90 12.48
C THR A 97 -0.70 -11.74 10.99
N PHE A 98 -1.90 -11.29 10.63
CA PHE A 98 -2.20 -11.01 9.22
C PHE A 98 -1.31 -9.89 8.66
N ALA A 99 -1.06 -8.84 9.45
CA ALA A 99 -0.16 -7.75 9.07
C ALA A 99 1.28 -8.23 8.81
N GLU A 100 1.77 -9.18 9.60
CA GLU A 100 3.08 -9.80 9.39
C GLU A 100 3.16 -10.49 8.02
N HIS A 101 2.13 -11.27 7.66
CA HIS A 101 2.07 -11.94 6.35
C HIS A 101 1.92 -10.93 5.19
N LEU A 102 1.07 -9.92 5.34
CA LEU A 102 0.82 -8.92 4.30
C LEU A 102 2.03 -7.99 4.08
N SER A 103 2.86 -7.76 5.10
CA SER A 103 4.06 -6.93 4.96
C SER A 103 5.39 -7.69 4.87
N LYS A 104 5.42 -9.00 5.12
CA LYS A 104 6.66 -9.80 5.31
C LYS A 104 7.53 -9.36 6.51
N GLY A 105 6.93 -9.13 7.68
CA GLY A 105 7.70 -8.94 8.92
C GLY A 105 8.18 -7.51 9.24
N GLY A 106 7.59 -6.47 8.65
CA GLY A 106 7.77 -5.09 9.10
C GLY A 106 6.73 -4.14 8.52
N PRO A 107 6.40 -2.98 9.12
CA PRO A 107 5.73 -1.92 8.37
C PRO A 107 6.60 -1.61 7.14
N ALA A 108 6.01 -1.45 5.95
CA ALA A 108 6.79 -1.26 4.73
C ALA A 108 7.44 0.15 4.70
N SER A 109 8.41 0.41 5.57
CA SER A 109 9.28 1.56 5.51
C SER A 109 10.55 1.18 4.75
N SER A 110 10.72 1.83 3.59
CA SER A 110 11.97 1.99 2.85
C SER A 110 12.69 0.72 2.38
N ALA A 111 12.21 0.12 1.29
CA ALA A 111 13.12 -0.39 0.27
C ALA A 111 13.01 0.53 -0.95
N ARG A 112 14.02 1.39 -1.14
CA ARG A 112 14.24 2.07 -2.41
C ARG A 112 14.41 1.00 -3.48
N LEU A 113 13.39 0.76 -4.30
CA LEU A 113 13.62 0.28 -5.65
C LEU A 113 14.15 1.48 -6.43
N ALA A 114 15.45 1.74 -6.26
CA ALA A 114 16.21 2.45 -7.26
C ALA A 114 16.22 1.54 -8.50
N THR A 115 15.22 1.67 -9.36
CA THR A 115 15.44 1.39 -10.77
C THR A 115 16.23 2.58 -11.31
N ASP A 116 17.54 2.56 -11.03
CA ASP A 116 18.48 3.13 -11.97
C ASP A 116 18.28 2.32 -13.26
N ASN A 117 17.51 2.87 -14.20
CA ASN A 117 17.84 3.00 -15.62
C ASN A 117 16.57 3.31 -16.45
N VAL A 118 16.26 4.59 -16.63
CA VAL A 118 15.66 5.07 -17.89
C VAL A 118 16.62 6.13 -18.41
N GLY A 119 17.30 5.79 -19.48
CA GLY A 119 18.35 6.58 -20.08
C GLY A 119 17.90 8.00 -20.40
N ASN A 120 18.62 8.97 -19.84
CA ASN A 120 18.65 10.32 -20.38
C ASN A 120 19.59 10.31 -21.60
N SER A 121 19.09 9.89 -22.75
CA SER A 121 19.73 10.25 -24.02
C SER A 121 19.69 11.78 -24.16
N PRO A 122 20.81 12.46 -24.42
CA PRO A 122 20.78 13.90 -24.61
C PRO A 122 19.92 14.23 -25.84
N ARG A 123 18.87 15.04 -25.63
CA ARG A 123 18.08 15.62 -26.72
C ARG A 123 19.03 16.38 -27.65
N ARG A 124 19.31 15.83 -28.83
CA ARG A 124 19.85 16.62 -29.95
C ARG A 124 18.74 17.57 -30.40
N MET A 125 18.96 18.86 -30.18
CA MET A 125 18.19 19.91 -30.86
C MET A 125 18.60 19.96 -32.33
N PRO A 126 17.66 20.22 -33.27
CA PRO A 126 18.00 20.42 -34.66
C PRO A 126 18.59 21.82 -34.86
N SER A 127 19.90 21.93 -35.14
CA SER A 127 20.51 23.19 -35.57
C SER A 127 20.28 23.38 -37.07
N SER A 128 19.14 23.95 -37.43
CA SER A 128 19.01 24.73 -38.65
C SER A 128 19.47 26.15 -38.36
N LEU A 129 20.22 26.73 -39.30
CA LEU A 129 20.81 28.08 -39.32
C LEU A 129 22.20 28.20 -38.66
N GLU A 130 23.25 28.04 -39.45
CA GLU A 130 24.16 29.16 -39.73
C GLU A 130 24.70 29.06 -41.17
N ARG A 131 24.68 30.19 -41.86
CA ARG A 131 25.04 30.36 -43.27
C ARG A 131 26.55 30.62 -43.38
N SER A 132 27.13 30.06 -44.44
CA SER A 132 28.01 30.74 -45.40
C SER A 132 29.08 31.72 -44.90
N ALA A 133 30.35 31.27 -44.93
CA ALA A 133 31.57 31.97 -45.35
C ALA A 133 32.74 31.03 -45.00
N SER A 134 33.81 30.74 -45.74
CA SER A 134 34.46 31.15 -46.99
C SER A 134 35.35 29.92 -47.33
N GLY A 135 35.50 29.40 -48.55
CA GLY A 135 36.07 30.06 -49.72
C GLY A 135 37.58 29.79 -49.79
N ALA A 136 37.95 28.86 -50.68
CA ALA A 136 39.27 28.54 -51.27
C ALA A 136 40.42 28.07 -50.37
#